data_AF-A0A522PWY0-F1
#
_entry.id   AF-A0A522PWY0-F1
#
_cell.length_a   1.000
_cell.length_b   1.000
_cell.length_c   1.000
_cell.angle_alpha   90.00
_cell.angle_beta   90.00
_cell.angle_gamma   90.00
#
_symmetry.space_group_name_H-M   'P 1'
#
loop_
_entity.id
_entity.type
_entity.pdbx_description
1 polymer ?
#
loop_
_entity_poly.entity_id
_entity_poly.type
_entity_poly.pdbx_seq_one_letter_code
_entity_poly.pdbx_strand_id
1 'polypeptide(L)'
;EKFVHSGNLDERLLALVKIRASQINHCAWCLDMHVAEARKAGVDQRQLDLVAAWREAGDLFGAREQAALAFTEQVTLISKDGVSDEVWADLTAVFDEKETVLLLMAVAAINVWNRMNVTVRTDLPPEPYVAG
;
A
#
# COMPACT_ATOMS: atom_id res chain seq x y z
N GLU A 1 -0.15 5.13 13.35
CA GLU A 1 1.13 5.45 12.70
C GLU A 1 1.37 6.97 12.61
N LYS A 2 1.51 7.69 13.73
CA LYS A 2 1.54 9.17 13.70
C LYS A 2 2.69 9.75 12.83
N PHE A 3 3.81 9.04 12.71
CA PHE A 3 4.99 9.49 11.94
C PHE A 3 4.83 9.34 10.42
N VAL A 4 4.10 8.32 9.95
CA VAL A 4 3.84 8.10 8.51
C VAL A 4 2.85 9.16 7.98
N HIS A 5 1.85 9.50 8.79
CA HIS A 5 0.86 10.54 8.46
C HIS A 5 1.36 11.98 8.68
N SER A 6 2.53 12.17 9.31
CA SER A 6 3.14 13.50 9.47
C SER A 6 4.08 13.91 8.33
N GLY A 7 4.28 13.02 7.34
CA GLY A 7 5.10 13.28 6.16
C GLY A 7 4.29 13.85 5.00
N ASN A 8 4.97 14.48 4.03
CA ASN A 8 4.36 15.03 2.80
C ASN A 8 3.87 13.96 1.80
N LEU A 9 3.71 12.70 2.22
CA LEU A 9 3.17 11.66 1.35
C LEU A 9 1.65 11.78 1.29
N ASP A 10 1.12 11.86 0.07
CA ASP A 10 -0.31 11.87 -0.21
C ASP A 10 -1.01 10.66 0.44
N GLU A 11 -2.09 10.93 1.19
CA GLU A 11 -2.89 9.91 1.86
C GLU A 11 -3.48 8.89 0.88
N ARG A 12 -3.79 9.33 -0.36
CA ARG A 12 -4.28 8.44 -1.42
C ARG A 12 -3.25 7.37 -1.77
N LEU A 13 -2.00 7.79 -1.95
CA LEU A 13 -0.88 6.90 -2.26
C LEU A 13 -0.62 5.92 -1.11
N LEU A 14 -0.63 6.41 0.14
CA LEU A 14 -0.48 5.58 1.32
C LEU A 14 -1.58 4.51 1.42
N ALA A 15 -2.81 4.85 1.09
CA ALA A 15 -3.91 3.91 1.10
C ALA A 15 -3.76 2.83 -0.01
N LEU A 16 -3.35 3.21 -1.22
CA LEU A 16 -3.09 2.28 -2.32
C LEU A 16 -2.01 1.24 -1.96
N VAL A 17 -0.89 1.66 -1.37
CA VAL A 17 0.18 0.72 -0.99
C VAL A 17 -0.25 -0.20 0.16
N LYS A 18 -1.01 0.33 1.12
CA LYS A 18 -1.57 -0.47 2.23
C LYS A 18 -2.55 -1.52 1.72
N ILE A 19 -3.41 -1.17 0.76
CA ILE A 19 -4.31 -2.11 0.09
C ILE A 19 -3.48 -3.17 -0.63
N ARG A 20 -2.49 -2.77 -1.45
CA ARG A 20 -1.74 -3.73 -2.26
C ARG A 20 -0.94 -4.72 -1.42
N ALA A 21 -0.25 -4.26 -0.37
CA ALA A 21 0.43 -5.14 0.57
C ALA A 21 -0.55 -6.12 1.25
N SER A 22 -1.73 -5.64 1.65
CA SER A 22 -2.76 -6.46 2.29
C SER A 22 -3.37 -7.50 1.33
N GLN A 23 -3.50 -7.20 0.03
CA GLN A 23 -3.93 -8.15 -0.99
C GLN A 23 -2.93 -9.32 -1.12
N ILE A 24 -1.64 -9.00 -1.17
CA ILE A 24 -0.56 -10.00 -1.30
C ILE A 24 -0.47 -10.89 -0.06
N ASN A 25 -0.63 -10.28 1.12
CA ASN A 25 -0.61 -11.01 2.40
C ASN A 25 -1.95 -11.66 2.76
N HIS A 26 -2.99 -11.51 1.93
CA HIS A 26 -4.34 -12.04 2.16
C HIS A 26 -4.97 -11.61 3.51
N CYS A 27 -4.69 -10.39 3.99
CA CYS A 27 -5.29 -9.87 5.23
C CYS A 27 -6.67 -9.24 4.97
N ALA A 28 -7.75 -10.01 5.16
CA ALA A 28 -9.13 -9.52 4.95
C ALA A 28 -9.48 -8.31 5.85
N TRP A 29 -9.18 -8.37 7.14
CA TRP A 29 -9.38 -7.26 8.08
C TRP A 29 -8.68 -5.97 7.62
N CYS A 30 -7.41 -6.09 7.23
CA CYS A 30 -6.61 -4.95 6.80
C CYS A 30 -7.15 -4.36 5.48
N LEU A 31 -7.64 -5.22 4.57
CA LEU A 31 -8.26 -4.76 3.33
C LEU A 31 -9.53 -3.96 3.57
N ASP A 32 -10.44 -4.47 4.41
CA ASP A 32 -11.70 -3.78 4.70
C ASP A 32 -11.44 -2.37 5.28
N MET A 33 -10.52 -2.29 6.24
CA MET A 33 -10.09 -1.03 6.85
C MET A 33 -9.46 -0.06 5.85
N HIS A 34 -8.45 -0.51 5.09
CA HIS A 34 -7.70 0.39 4.20
C HIS A 34 -8.46 0.79 2.94
N VAL A 35 -9.41 -0.03 2.46
CA VAL A 35 -10.31 0.37 1.37
C VAL A 35 -11.24 1.50 1.84
N ALA A 36 -11.76 1.44 3.06
CA ALA A 36 -12.57 2.52 3.62
C ALA A 36 -11.75 3.81 3.82
N GLU A 37 -10.51 3.70 4.31
CA GLU A 37 -9.57 4.85 4.39
C GLU A 37 -9.29 5.44 2.99
N ALA A 38 -9.07 4.61 1.98
CA ALA A 38 -8.81 5.07 0.62
C ALA A 38 -9.99 5.84 0.03
N ARG A 39 -11.22 5.36 0.25
CA ARG A 39 -12.44 6.08 -0.15
C ARG A 39 -12.54 7.44 0.55
N LYS A 40 -12.23 7.50 1.85
CA LYS A 40 -12.21 8.75 2.61
C LYS A 40 -11.15 9.73 2.09
N ALA A 41 -9.98 9.23 1.70
CA ALA A 41 -8.91 10.01 1.06
C ALA A 41 -9.24 10.40 -0.40
N GLY A 42 -10.39 9.97 -0.93
CA GLY A 42 -10.86 10.33 -2.26
C GLY A 42 -10.24 9.53 -3.40
N VAL A 43 -9.60 8.38 -3.14
CA VAL A 43 -9.09 7.48 -4.19
C VAL A 43 -10.23 7.10 -5.12
N ASP A 44 -9.96 7.15 -6.43
CA ASP A 44 -10.96 6.84 -7.44
C ASP A 44 -11.42 5.37 -7.33
N GLN A 45 -12.72 5.11 -7.47
CA GLN A 45 -13.25 3.76 -7.29
C GLN A 45 -12.67 2.78 -8.32
N ARG A 46 -12.41 3.22 -9.56
CA ARG A 46 -11.79 2.38 -10.59
C ARG A 46 -10.34 2.03 -10.23
N GLN A 47 -9.60 2.93 -9.58
CA GLN A 47 -8.28 2.60 -9.02
C GLN A 47 -8.39 1.52 -7.94
N LEU A 48 -9.35 1.62 -7.01
CA LEU A 48 -9.57 0.61 -5.96
C LEU A 48 -9.90 -0.77 -6.54
N ASP A 49 -10.75 -0.80 -7.55
CA ASP A 49 -11.18 -2.04 -8.20
C ASP A 49 -10.04 -2.72 -8.99
N LEU A 50 -9.08 -1.93 -9.51
CA LEU A 50 -8.03 -2.41 -10.40
C LEU A 50 -6.62 -2.45 -9.79
N VAL A 51 -6.42 -1.98 -8.55
CA VAL A 51 -5.08 -1.95 -7.92
C VAL A 51 -4.41 -3.32 -7.85
N ALA A 52 -5.19 -4.41 -7.80
CA ALA A 52 -4.64 -5.77 -7.82
C ALA A 52 -3.95 -6.13 -9.15
N ALA A 53 -4.33 -5.45 -10.23
CA ALA A 53 -3.88 -5.63 -11.61
C ALA A 53 -3.25 -4.34 -12.18
N TRP A 54 -2.69 -3.49 -11.31
CA TRP A 54 -2.25 -2.13 -11.67
C TRP A 54 -1.28 -2.09 -12.87
N ARG A 55 -0.44 -3.11 -13.06
CA ARG A 55 0.51 -3.20 -14.18
C ARG A 55 -0.17 -3.22 -15.56
N GLU A 56 -1.38 -3.78 -15.63
CA GLU A 56 -2.17 -3.88 -16.86
C GLU A 56 -3.16 -2.72 -17.02
N ALA A 57 -3.25 -1.82 -16.04
CA ALA A 57 -4.24 -0.75 -16.02
C ALA A 57 -3.81 0.52 -16.79
N GLY A 58 -2.69 0.46 -17.52
CA GLY A 58 -2.16 1.57 -18.31
C GLY A 58 -1.97 2.84 -17.49
N ASP A 59 -2.48 3.97 -18.00
CA ASP A 59 -2.32 5.29 -17.39
C ASP A 59 -3.28 5.56 -16.22
N LEU A 60 -4.04 4.56 -15.75
CA LEU A 60 -4.92 4.73 -14.58
C LEU A 60 -4.13 5.03 -13.29
N PHE A 61 -2.90 4.53 -13.21
CA PHE A 61 -1.98 4.82 -12.12
C PHE A 61 -0.84 5.70 -12.66
N GLY A 62 -0.57 6.83 -12.02
CA GLY A 62 0.53 7.71 -12.40
C GLY A 62 1.90 7.14 -12.06
N ALA A 63 2.97 7.73 -12.60
CA ALA A 63 4.34 7.24 -12.41
C ALA A 63 4.74 7.05 -10.92
N ARG A 64 4.37 7.98 -10.04
CA ARG A 64 4.58 7.84 -8.59
C ARG A 64 3.83 6.66 -7.99
N GLU A 65 2.58 6.44 -8.38
CA GLU A 65 1.75 5.35 -7.88
C GLU A 65 2.31 4.00 -8.35
N GLN A 66 2.67 3.90 -9.64
CA GLN A 66 3.28 2.69 -10.21
C GLN A 66 4.60 2.33 -9.53
N ALA A 67 5.50 3.32 -9.35
CA ALA A 67 6.78 3.09 -8.67
C ALA A 67 6.58 2.64 -7.21
N ALA A 68 5.66 3.30 -6.48
CA ALA A 68 5.34 2.91 -5.11
C ALA A 68 4.70 1.52 -5.02
N LEU A 69 3.82 1.16 -5.96
CA LEU A 69 3.19 -0.16 -6.02
C LEU A 69 4.24 -1.24 -6.32
N ALA A 70 5.11 -1.05 -7.32
CA ALA A 70 6.20 -1.98 -7.63
C ALA A 70 7.12 -2.21 -6.42
N PHE A 71 7.54 -1.13 -5.76
CA PHE A 71 8.33 -1.18 -4.54
C PHE A 71 7.59 -1.91 -3.41
N THR A 72 6.30 -1.63 -3.23
CA THR A 72 5.45 -2.29 -2.22
C THR A 72 5.38 -3.80 -2.44
N GLU A 73 5.23 -4.26 -3.68
CA GLU A 73 5.19 -5.68 -4.02
C GLU A 73 6.50 -6.38 -3.65
N GLN A 74 7.65 -5.81 -4.05
CA GLN A 74 8.97 -6.40 -3.76
C GLN A 74 9.33 -6.38 -2.27
N VAL A 75 9.03 -5.29 -1.56
CA VAL A 75 9.24 -5.22 -0.10
C VAL A 75 8.30 -6.18 0.64
N THR A 76 7.06 -6.35 0.18
CA THR A 76 6.13 -7.32 0.79
C THR A 76 6.62 -8.76 0.58
N LEU A 77 7.18 -9.06 -0.59
CA LEU A 77 7.72 -10.36 -0.98
C LEU A 77 9.25 -10.45 -0.82
N ILE A 78 9.82 -9.71 0.14
CA ILE A 78 11.27 -9.49 0.24
C ILE A 78 12.10 -10.78 0.28
N SER A 79 11.55 -11.88 0.79
CA SER A 79 12.23 -13.17 0.87
C SER A 79 12.37 -13.91 -0.47
N LYS A 80 11.71 -13.43 -1.55
CA LYS A 80 11.85 -14.02 -2.88
C LYS A 80 13.16 -13.53 -3.52
N ASP A 81 13.23 -12.25 -3.84
CA ASP A 81 14.33 -11.68 -4.64
C ASP A 81 14.86 -10.35 -4.08
N GLY A 82 14.36 -9.91 -2.91
CA GLY A 82 14.65 -8.57 -2.39
C GLY A 82 13.99 -7.45 -3.21
N VAL A 83 14.60 -6.26 -3.20
CA VAL A 83 14.24 -5.14 -4.07
C VAL A 83 15.29 -5.03 -5.17
N SER A 84 14.88 -5.12 -6.43
CA SER A 84 15.78 -5.02 -7.58
C SER A 84 16.29 -3.59 -7.78
N ASP A 85 17.48 -3.44 -8.34
CA ASP A 85 18.06 -2.14 -8.69
C ASP A 85 17.15 -1.30 -9.60
N GLU A 86 16.44 -1.94 -10.54
CA GLU A 86 15.46 -1.28 -11.43
C GLU A 86 14.33 -0.62 -10.64
N VAL A 87 13.63 -1.38 -9.79
CA VAL A 87 12.56 -0.83 -8.93
C VAL A 87 13.09 0.25 -7.98
N TRP A 88 14.32 0.11 -7.47
CA TRP A 88 14.93 1.14 -6.63
C TRP A 88 15.25 2.42 -7.42
N ALA A 89 15.76 2.30 -8.63
CA ALA A 89 16.04 3.42 -9.52
C ALA A 89 14.74 4.14 -9.92
N ASP A 90 13.70 3.40 -10.32
CA ASP A 90 12.40 3.96 -10.68
C ASP A 90 11.76 4.72 -9.51
N LEU A 91 11.86 4.17 -8.29
CA LEU A 91 11.36 4.81 -7.10
C LEU A 91 12.12 6.12 -6.80
N THR A 92 13.44 6.06 -6.73
CA THR A 92 14.27 7.22 -6.38
C THR A 92 14.32 8.29 -7.46
N ALA A 93 13.87 7.99 -8.68
CA ALA A 93 13.66 8.98 -9.74
C ALA A 93 12.44 9.90 -9.47
N VAL A 94 11.44 9.45 -8.70
CA VAL A 94 10.18 10.18 -8.48
C VAL A 94 9.81 10.41 -7.01
N PHE A 95 10.63 9.92 -6.09
CA PHE A 95 10.55 10.17 -4.64
C PHE A 95 11.87 10.73 -4.13
N ASP A 96 11.81 11.74 -3.28
CA ASP A 96 13.01 12.20 -2.56
C ASP A 96 13.40 11.20 -1.44
N GLU A 97 14.57 11.41 -0.83
CA GLU A 97 15.07 10.53 0.24
C GLU A 97 14.10 10.41 1.43
N LYS A 98 13.49 11.52 1.84
CA LYS A 98 12.57 11.53 2.99
C LYS A 98 11.29 10.80 2.64
N GLU A 99 10.73 11.07 1.47
CA GLU A 99 9.54 10.38 0.98
C GLU A 99 9.77 8.88 0.80
N THR A 100 10.95 8.49 0.30
CA THR A 100 11.34 7.08 0.12
C THR A 100 11.38 6.36 1.46
N VAL A 101 11.99 6.97 2.49
CA VAL A 101 12.02 6.42 3.85
C VAL A 101 10.61 6.33 4.44
N LEU A 102 9.78 7.35 4.27
CA LEU A 102 8.38 7.35 4.71
C LEU A 102 7.56 6.23 4.04
N LEU A 103 7.75 6.03 2.74
CA LEU A 103 7.10 4.96 1.99
C LEU A 103 7.55 3.58 2.49
N LEU A 104 8.86 3.36 2.66
CA LEU A 104 9.39 2.11 3.21
C LEU A 104 8.80 1.81 4.60
N MET A 105 8.74 2.80 5.48
CA MET A 105 8.12 2.64 6.79
C MET A 105 6.64 2.30 6.70
N ALA A 106 5.89 2.92 5.78
CA ALA A 106 4.48 2.61 5.56
C ALA A 106 4.30 1.15 5.10
N VAL A 107 5.10 0.70 4.12
CA VAL A 107 5.06 -0.67 3.61
C VAL A 107 5.47 -1.69 4.67
N ALA A 108 6.51 -1.40 5.46
CA ALA A 108 6.94 -2.25 6.55
C ALA A 108 5.87 -2.35 7.66
N ALA A 109 5.26 -1.23 8.03
CA ALA A 109 4.23 -1.18 9.07
C ALA A 109 2.98 -1.98 8.67
N ILE A 110 2.48 -1.83 7.44
CA ILE A 110 1.34 -2.63 6.98
C ILE A 110 1.68 -4.12 6.92
N ASN A 111 2.92 -4.47 6.54
CA ASN A 111 3.38 -5.85 6.56
C ASN A 111 3.39 -6.46 7.97
N VAL A 112 3.69 -5.68 9.00
CA VAL A 112 3.57 -6.09 10.41
C VAL A 112 2.09 -6.31 10.77
N TRP A 113 1.20 -5.36 10.45
CA TRP A 113 -0.24 -5.49 10.73
C TRP A 113 -0.90 -6.66 10.01
N ASN A 114 -0.54 -6.90 8.75
CA ASN A 114 -1.02 -8.06 8.01
C ASN A 114 -0.62 -9.36 8.70
N ARG A 115 0.66 -9.51 9.09
CA ARG A 115 1.15 -10.71 9.78
C ARG A 115 0.43 -10.94 11.09
N MET A 116 0.25 -9.89 11.91
CA MET A 116 -0.45 -10.03 13.19
C MET A 116 -1.90 -10.47 12.98
N ASN A 117 -2.69 -9.76 12.16
CA ASN A 117 -4.11 -10.06 11.97
C ASN A 117 -4.35 -11.43 11.30
N VAL A 118 -3.53 -11.80 10.32
CA VAL A 118 -3.65 -13.12 9.67
C VAL A 118 -3.29 -14.24 10.66
N THR A 119 -2.22 -14.08 11.45
CA THR A 119 -1.77 -15.13 12.39
C THR A 119 -2.80 -15.38 13.50
N VAL A 120 -3.40 -14.32 14.03
CA VAL A 120 -4.40 -14.43 15.10
C VAL A 120 -5.84 -14.65 14.59
N ARG A 121 -6.02 -14.69 13.26
CA ARG A 121 -7.32 -14.88 12.59
C ARG A 121 -8.35 -13.84 13.04
N THR A 122 -7.98 -12.56 12.97
CA THR A 122 -8.90 -11.46 13.27
C THR A 122 -10.12 -11.56 12.35
N ASP A 123 -11.30 -11.74 12.94
CA ASP A 123 -12.58 -11.78 12.21
C ASP A 123 -12.96 -10.41 11.68
N LEU A 124 -13.59 -10.38 10.51
CA LEU A 124 -14.22 -9.16 10.00
C LEU A 124 -15.42 -8.77 10.87
N PRO A 125 -15.66 -7.47 11.08
CA PRO A 125 -16.89 -7.03 11.70
C PRO A 125 -18.07 -7.36 10.75
N PRO A 126 -19.30 -7.54 11.29
CA PRO A 126 -20.47 -7.80 10.45
C PRO A 126 -20.80 -6.62 9.52
N GLU A 127 -20.43 -5.41 9.93
CA GLU A 127 -20.56 -4.19 9.13
C GLU A 127 -19.20 -3.78 8.58
N PRO A 128 -19.13 -3.20 7.37
CA PRO A 128 -17.89 -2.67 6.82
C PRO A 128 -17.24 -1.63 7.73
N TYR A 129 -15.91 -1.60 7.75
CA TYR A 129 -15.16 -0.58 8.46
C TYR A 129 -15.53 0.83 8.00
N VAL A 130 -15.69 1.75 8.95
CA VAL A 130 -15.94 3.18 8.69
C VAL A 130 -14.73 3.96 9.14
N ALA A 131 -14.07 4.63 8.19
CA ALA A 131 -12.91 5.47 8.48
C ALA A 131 -13.31 6.67 9.34
N GLY A 132 -12.83 6.70 10.59
CA GLY A 132 -13.00 7.80 11.54
C GLY A 132 -12.30 9.06 11.08
#